data_AF-D5H307-F1
#
_entry.id   AF-D5H307-F1
#
_cell.length_a   1.000
_cell.length_b   1.000
_cell.length_c   1.000
_cell.angle_alpha   90.00
_cell.angle_beta   90.00
_cell.angle_gamma   90.00
#
_symmetry.space_group_name_H-M   'P 1'
#
loop_
_entity.id
_entity.type
_entity.pdbx_description
1 polymer ?
#
loop_
_entity_poly.entity_id
_entity_poly.type
_entity_poly.pdbx_seq_one_letter_code
_entity_poly.pdbx_strand_id
1 'polypeptide(L)' 'MPDIFAENFNQFKRLKISSNSIELVNLFNEGKLDAIVINSDFFTQIQGSAIETQITNESFAILFRKNNALIASQYFVK' A
#
# COMPACT_ATOMS: atom_id res chain seq x y z
N MET A 1 3.86 14.56 -7.46
CA MET A 1 2.49 14.42 -7.99
C MET A 1 1.62 15.39 -7.20
N PRO A 2 0.89 16.31 -7.85
CA PRO A 2 -0.10 17.12 -7.16
C PRO A 2 -1.19 16.19 -6.59
N ASP A 3 -1.66 16.53 -5.41
CA ASP A 3 -2.51 15.71 -4.56
C ASP A 3 -3.90 15.48 -5.17
N ILE A 4 -4.02 14.52 -6.10
CA ILE A 4 -5.32 13.96 -6.53
C ILE A 4 -6.21 13.65 -5.31
N PHE A 5 -5.57 13.22 -4.22
CA PHE A 5 -6.22 13.01 -2.93
C PHE A 5 -6.74 14.30 -2.29
N ALA A 6 -5.97 15.39 -2.27
CA ALA A 6 -6.40 16.64 -1.64
C ALA A 6 -7.50 17.34 -2.44
N GLU A 7 -7.41 17.33 -3.78
CA GLU A 7 -8.40 18.00 -4.64
C GLU A 7 -9.77 17.30 -4.62
N ASN A 8 -9.78 15.97 -4.42
CA ASN A 8 -11.02 15.19 -4.42
C ASN A 8 -11.45 14.72 -3.03
N PHE A 9 -10.71 15.06 -1.97
CA PHE A 9 -10.99 14.57 -0.61
C PHE A 9 -12.41 14.90 -0.16
N ASN A 10 -12.87 16.11 -0.48
CA ASN A 10 -14.19 16.62 -0.12
C ASN A 10 -15.35 15.92 -0.85
N GLN A 11 -15.05 15.15 -1.92
CA GLN A 11 -16.05 14.40 -2.68
C GLN A 11 -16.33 13.02 -2.07
N PHE A 12 -15.42 12.49 -1.25
CA PHE A 12 -15.65 11.24 -0.54
C PHE A 12 -16.62 11.48 0.62
N LYS A 13 -17.88 11.08 0.43
CA LYS A 13 -18.96 11.32 1.40
C LYS A 13 -18.73 10.65 2.75
N ARG A 14 -17.87 9.62 2.82
CA ARG A 14 -17.47 8.92 4.05
C ARG A 14 -16.04 8.41 3.94
N LEU A 15 -15.16 8.93 4.79
CA LEU A 15 -13.80 8.41 4.95
C LEU A 15 -13.80 7.31 6.02
N LYS A 16 -13.37 6.09 5.66
CA LYS A 16 -13.08 5.02 6.63
C LYS A 16 -11.61 4.67 6.57
N ILE A 17 -10.92 4.83 7.70
CA ILE A 17 -9.53 4.43 7.88
C ILE A 17 -9.53 3.13 8.68
N SER A 18 -8.96 2.07 8.13
CA SER A 18 -8.75 0.80 8.84
C SER A 18 -7.33 0.31 8.57
N SER A 19 -6.70 -0.25 9.60
CA SER A 19 -5.41 -0.96 9.47
C SER A 19 -5.58 -2.40 8.99
N ASN A 20 -6.83 -2.86 8.79
CA ASN A 20 -7.14 -4.20 8.32
C ASN A 20 -7.50 -4.18 6.83
N SER A 21 -6.54 -4.50 5.96
CA SER A 21 -6.72 -4.51 4.51
C SER A 21 -7.84 -5.46 4.06
N ILE A 22 -8.04 -6.59 4.74
CA ILE A 22 -9.10 -7.57 4.40
C ILE A 22 -10.48 -6.97 4.64
N GLU A 23 -10.64 -6.22 5.73
CA GLU A 23 -11.90 -5.54 6.04
C GLU A 23 -12.27 -4.52 4.95
N LEU A 24 -11.29 -3.73 4.48
CA LEU A 24 -11.50 -2.75 3.42
C LEU A 24 -11.90 -3.41 2.10
N VAL A 25 -11.24 -4.52 1.73
CA VAL A 25 -11.57 -5.32 0.56
C VAL A 25 -12.99 -5.85 0.62
N ASN A 26 -13.41 -6.44 1.76
CA ASN A 26 -14.76 -6.96 1.91
C ASN A 26 -15.82 -5.86 1.78
N LEU A 27 -15.61 -4.71 2.43
CA LEU A 27 -16.55 -3.59 2.35
C LEU A 27 -16.65 -2.99 0.94
N PHE A 28 -15.52 -2.95 0.22
CA PHE A 28 -15.50 -2.52 -1.18
C PHE A 28 -16.27 -3.51 -2.07
N ASN A 29 -16.01 -4.81 -1.94
CA ASN A 29 -16.73 -5.86 -2.68
C ASN A 29 -18.24 -5.87 -2.39
N GLU A 30 -18.64 -5.51 -1.16
CA GLU A 30 -20.04 -5.35 -0.75
C GLU A 30 -20.68 -4.03 -1.26
N GLY A 31 -19.94 -3.18 -1.98
CA GLY A 31 -20.43 -1.89 -2.48
C GLY A 31 -20.64 -0.83 -1.39
N LYS A 32 -20.04 -1.01 -0.22
CA LYS A 32 -20.15 -0.08 0.93
C LYS A 32 -19.10 1.04 0.89
N LEU A 33 -18.08 0.92 0.04
CA LEU A 33 -17.02 1.90 -0.15
C LEU A 33 -16.89 2.21 -1.64
N ASP A 34 -16.76 3.49 -1.98
CA ASP A 34 -16.57 3.94 -3.36
C ASP A 34 -15.11 3.77 -3.83
N ALA A 35 -14.17 3.79 -2.89
CA ALA A 35 -12.73 3.62 -3.15
C ALA A 35 -12.03 3.08 -1.89
N ILE A 36 -10.90 2.40 -2.08
CA ILE A 36 -10.01 1.94 -1.02
C ILE A 36 -8.55 2.21 -1.38
N VAL A 37 -7.72 2.46 -0.37
CA VAL A 37 -6.26 2.52 -0.50
C VAL A 37 -5.70 1.32 0.24
N ILE A 38 -5.10 0.40 -0.52
CA ILE A 38 -4.57 -0.88 -0.03
C ILE A 38 -3.22 -1.16 -0.72
N ASN A 39 -2.44 -2.09 -0.18
CA ASN A 39 -1.33 -2.67 -0.93
C ASN A 39 -1.91 -3.37 -2.19
N SER A 40 -1.31 -3.09 -3.36
CA SER A 40 -1.70 -3.65 -4.66
C SER A 40 -1.75 -5.18 -4.70
N ASP A 41 -1.00 -5.87 -3.85
CA ASP A 41 -1.02 -7.34 -3.75
C ASP A 41 -2.43 -7.89 -3.41
N PHE A 42 -3.27 -7.08 -2.77
CA PHE A 42 -4.65 -7.42 -2.43
C PHE A 42 -5.62 -7.24 -3.62
N PHE A 43 -5.19 -6.72 -4.77
CA PHE A 43 -6.05 -6.52 -5.94
C PHE A 43 -6.68 -7.82 -6.45
N THR A 44 -5.98 -8.94 -6.28
CA THR A 44 -6.48 -10.29 -6.62
C THR A 44 -7.72 -10.71 -5.83
N GLN A 45 -8.05 -10.02 -4.74
CA GLN A 45 -9.21 -10.29 -3.88
C GLN A 45 -10.41 -9.39 -4.20
N ILE A 46 -10.28 -8.48 -5.17
CA ILE A 46 -11.35 -7.59 -5.62
C ILE A 46 -12.31 -8.36 -6.52
N GLN A 47 -13.61 -8.25 -6.24
CA GLN A 47 -14.66 -8.89 -7.02
C GLN A 47 -15.29 -7.89 -7.98
N GLY A 48 -15.52 -8.31 -9.23
CA GLY A 48 -16.11 -7.47 -10.27
C GLY A 48 -15.09 -6.58 -10.99
N SER A 49 -15.59 -5.58 -11.71
CA SER A 49 -14.75 -4.63 -12.44
C SER A 49 -14.28 -3.51 -11.52
N ALA A 50 -12.96 -3.35 -11.38
CA ALA A 50 -12.35 -2.27 -10.62
C ALA A 50 -11.20 -1.65 -11.42
N ILE A 51 -10.93 -0.37 -11.16
CA ILE A 51 -9.80 0.37 -11.74
C ILE A 51 -8.74 0.48 -10.66
N GLU A 52 -7.53 0.02 -10.96
CA GLU A 52 -6.36 0.20 -10.11
C GLU A 52 -5.59 1.46 -10.51
N THR A 53 -5.11 2.22 -9.53
CA THR A 53 -4.15 3.31 -9.77
C THR A 53 -3.04 3.20 -8.73
N GLN A 54 -1.82 2.98 -9.22
CA GLN A 54 -0.65 2.86 -8.37
C GLN A 54 -0.25 4.24 -7.84
N ILE A 55 -0.26 4.38 -6.50
CA ILE A 55 0.04 5.66 -5.82
C ILE A 55 1.55 5.79 -5.57
N THR A 56 2.22 4.69 -5.23
CA THR A 56 3.64 4.65 -4.90
C THR A 56 4.21 3.25 -5.17
N ASN A 57 5.52 3.17 -5.42
CA ASN A 57 6.28 1.93 -5.41
C ASN A 57 6.99 1.81 -4.07
N GLU A 58 6.43 1.03 -3.14
CA GLU A 58 7.12 0.72 -1.89
C GLU A 58 8.31 -0.20 -2.18
N SER A 59 9.50 0.20 -1.71
CA SER A 59 10.72 -0.58 -1.85
C SER A 59 11.06 -1.24 -0.51
N PHE A 60 11.32 -2.54 -0.52
CA PHE A 60 11.80 -3.26 0.65
C PHE A 60 13.32 -3.19 0.73
N ALA A 61 13.84 -3.00 1.95
CA ALA A 61 15.28 -3.01 2.21
C ALA A 61 15.58 -3.89 3.41
N ILE A 62 16.65 -4.69 3.31
CA ILE A 62 17.24 -5.37 4.46
C ILE A 62 18.33 -4.46 5.02
N LEU A 63 18.18 -4.05 6.26
CA LEU A 63 19.12 -3.17 6.94
C LEU A 63 19.95 -3.98 7.95
N PHE A 64 21.27 -3.94 7.78
CA PHE A 64 22.21 -4.49 8.76
C PHE A 64 22.88 -3.38 9.54
N ARG A 65 23.19 -3.64 10.82
CA ARG A 65 24.05 -2.73 11.58
C ARG A 65 25.44 -2.69 10.95
N LYS A 66 26.00 -1.48 10.80
CA LYS A 66 27.32 -1.25 10.22
C LYS A 66 28.44 -2.10 10.83
N ASN A 67 28.34 -2.39 12.13
CA ASN A 67 29.32 -3.16 12.89
C ASN A 67 28.95 -4.65 13.03
N ASN A 68 28.03 -5.17 12.23
CA ASN A 68 27.75 -6.60 12.23
C ASN A 68 28.96 -7.35 11.67
N ALA A 69 29.75 -7.94 12.56
CA ALA A 69 31.00 -8.63 12.25
C ALA A 69 30.81 -9.80 11.25
N LEU A 70 29.62 -10.39 11.19
CA LEU A 70 29.31 -11.49 10.27
C LEU A 70 29.03 -11.02 8.84
N ILE A 71 28.62 -9.77 8.67
CA ILE A 71 28.31 -9.17 7.36
C ILE A 71 29.49 -8.33 6.86
N ALA A 72 30.20 -7.63 7.76
CA ALA A 72 31.35 -6.81 7.41
C ALA A 72 32.44 -7.62 6.68
N SER A 73 32.67 -8.88 7.03
CA SER A 73 33.67 -9.74 6.37
C SER A 73 33.32 -10.14 4.93
N GLN A 74 32.06 -10.03 4.49
CA GLN A 74 31.63 -10.44 3.15
C GLN A 74 31.73 -9.30 2.11
N TYR A 75 31.80 -8.04 2.54
CA TYR A 75 31.83 -6.87 1.65
C TYR A 75 33.21 -6.17 1.58
N PHE A 76 34.22 -6.70 2.26
CA PHE A 76 35.63 -6.26 2.15
C PHE A 76 36.48 -7.35 1.48
N VAL A 77 36.27 -7.58 0.19
CA VAL A 77 37.33 -8.07 -0.70
C VAL A 77 37.62 -6.94 -1.68
N LYS A 78 38.70 -6.22 -1.42
CA LYS A 78 39.33 -5.28 -2.34
C LYS A 78 40.66 -5.88 -2.77
#